data_AF-A0A930UR24-F1
#
_entry.id   AF-A0A930UR24-F1
#
_cell.length_a   1.000
_cell.length_b   1.000
_cell.length_c   1.000
_cell.angle_alpha   90.00
_cell.angle_beta   90.00
_cell.angle_gamma   90.00
#
_symmetry.space_group_name_H-M   'P 1'
#
loop_
_entity.id
_entity.type
_entity.pdbx_description
1 polymer ?
#
loop_
_entity_poly.entity_id
_entity_poly.type
_entity_poly.pdbx_seq_one_letter_code
_entity_poly.pdbx_strand_id
1 'polypeptide(L)' 'MRVRQPFSDAATTTVPDTTAPAAPTGLAADNKGTNTVISGKAEPNSKAD' A
#
# COMPACT_ATOMS: atom_id res chain seq x y z
N MET A 1 -8.45 38.22 40.60
CA MET A 1 -7.64 37.00 40.41
C MET A 1 -8.04 36.41 39.05
N ARG A 2 -7.16 36.37 38.04
CA ARG A 2 -7.49 35.77 36.73
C ARG A 2 -7.00 34.32 36.70
N VAL A 3 -7.89 33.38 36.46
CA VAL A 3 -7.56 31.97 36.28
C VAL A 3 -6.82 31.84 34.94
N ARG A 4 -5.57 31.35 34.95
CA ARG A 4 -4.85 31.00 33.72
C ARG A 4 -5.47 29.69 33.24
N GLN A 5 -6.10 29.66 32.08
CA GLN A 5 -6.62 28.41 31.50
C GLN A 5 -5.47 27.42 31.32
N PRO A 6 -5.63 26.15 31.73
CA PRO A 6 -4.64 25.13 31.39
C PRO A 6 -4.70 24.87 29.88
N PHE A 7 -3.54 24.75 29.24
CA PHE A 7 -3.46 24.22 27.88
C PHE A 7 -3.96 22.76 27.90
N SER A 8 -4.75 22.38 26.90
CA SER A 8 -5.27 21.01 26.76
C SER A 8 -4.18 20.05 26.27
N ASP A 9 -4.28 18.77 26.67
CA ASP A 9 -3.36 17.73 26.20
C ASP A 9 -3.44 17.52 24.69
N ALA A 10 -2.30 17.17 24.09
CA ALA A 10 -2.21 16.85 22.67
C ALA A 10 -2.91 15.52 22.37
N ALA A 11 -3.80 15.52 21.36
CA ALA A 11 -4.43 14.32 20.86
C ALA A 11 -3.66 13.77 19.63
N THR A 12 -3.36 12.48 19.64
CA THR A 12 -2.79 11.76 18.48
C THR A 12 -3.84 10.88 17.85
N THR A 13 -3.92 10.91 16.51
CA THR A 13 -4.74 9.98 15.73
C THR A 13 -3.83 9.10 14.87
N THR A 14 -4.17 7.82 14.78
CA THR A 14 -3.54 6.92 13.81
C THR A 14 -4.35 6.96 12.53
N VAL A 15 -3.68 7.20 11.41
CA VAL A 15 -4.30 7.22 10.08
C VAL A 15 -3.85 5.97 9.32
N PRO A 16 -4.75 5.23 8.67
CA PRO A 16 -4.36 4.07 7.86
C PRO A 16 -3.55 4.51 6.64
N ASP A 17 -2.65 3.64 6.17
CA ASP A 17 -2.01 3.83 4.87
C ASP A 17 -3.05 3.65 3.76
N THR A 18 -3.08 4.61 2.83
CA THR A 18 -4.01 4.64 1.69
C THR A 18 -3.27 4.70 0.37
N THR A 19 -1.94 4.58 0.40
CA THR A 19 -1.09 4.56 -0.80
C THR A 19 -1.34 3.26 -1.55
N ALA A 20 -1.75 3.37 -2.82
CA ALA A 20 -1.94 2.20 -3.68
C ALA A 20 -0.61 1.51 -3.98
N PRO A 21 -0.61 0.18 -4.20
CA PRO A 21 0.59 -0.53 -4.64
C PRO A 21 1.14 -0.01 -5.98
N ALA A 22 2.45 -0.10 -6.16
CA ALA A 22 3.04 0.14 -7.48
C ALA A 22 2.59 -0.92 -8.51
N ALA A 23 2.45 -0.52 -9.77
CA ALA A 23 2.12 -1.44 -10.85
C ALA A 23 3.20 -2.53 -11.01
N PRO A 24 2.81 -3.78 -11.38
CA PRO A 24 3.78 -4.84 -11.64
C PRO A 24 4.75 -4.47 -12.76
N THR A 25 5.99 -4.97 -12.65
CA THR A 25 7.06 -4.72 -13.63
C THR A 25 7.71 -6.02 -14.09
N GLY A 26 8.45 -5.95 -15.21
CA GLY A 26 9.18 -7.12 -15.74
C GLY A 26 8.25 -8.24 -16.21
N LEU A 27 7.09 -7.88 -16.76
CA LEU A 27 6.12 -8.85 -17.25
C LEU A 27 6.70 -9.64 -18.42
N ALA A 28 6.65 -10.96 -18.31
CA ALA A 28 7.02 -11.88 -19.37
C ALA A 28 5.93 -12.92 -19.57
N ALA A 29 5.66 -13.23 -20.83
CA ALA A 29 4.69 -14.23 -21.23
C ALA A 29 5.39 -15.35 -21.99
N ASP A 30 5.29 -16.56 -21.45
CA ASP A 30 5.85 -17.77 -22.03
C ASP A 30 4.72 -18.70 -22.47
N ASN A 31 4.65 -19.01 -23.76
CA ASN A 31 3.75 -20.05 -24.24
C ASN A 31 4.40 -21.42 -24.04
N LYS A 32 3.79 -22.25 -23.21
CA LYS A 32 4.18 -23.64 -22.96
C LYS A 32 3.06 -24.55 -23.47
N GLY A 33 3.11 -24.86 -24.77
CA GLY A 33 2.06 -25.61 -25.47
C GLY A 33 0.77 -24.80 -25.59
N THR A 34 -0.33 -25.34 -25.08
CA THR A 34 -1.64 -24.65 -25.01
C THR A 34 -1.80 -23.74 -23.79
N ASN A 35 -0.79 -23.68 -22.91
CA ASN A 35 -0.84 -22.85 -21.70
C ASN A 35 0.07 -21.63 -21.83
N THR A 36 -0.39 -20.48 -21.34
CA THR A 36 0.44 -19.27 -21.21
C THR A 36 0.83 -19.09 -19.76
N VAL A 37 2.13 -19.00 -19.48
CA VAL A 37 2.67 -18.70 -18.16
C VAL A 37 3.05 -17.24 -18.14
N ILE A 38 2.50 -16.48 -17.18
CA ILE A 38 2.83 -15.07 -16.96
C ILE A 38 3.71 -14.96 -15.72
N SER A 39 4.77 -14.18 -15.79
CA SER A 39 5.68 -13.91 -14.67
C SER A 39 6.01 -12.42 -14.59
N GLY A 40 6.42 -11.96 -13.41
CA GLY A 40 6.77 -10.55 -13.17
C GLY A 40 7.15 -10.29 -11.71
N LYS A 41 7.38 -9.02 -11.37
CA LYS A 41 7.64 -8.56 -10.01
C LYS A 41 6.53 -7.60 -9.54
N ALA A 42 6.12 -7.77 -8.29
CA ALA A 42 5.17 -6.90 -7.61
C ALA A 42 5.54 -6.81 -6.12
N GLU A 43 4.93 -5.87 -5.41
CA GLU A 43 5.05 -5.76 -3.96
C GLU A 43 4.47 -7.00 -3.26
N PRO A 44 5.02 -7.41 -2.10
CA PRO A 44 4.47 -8.52 -1.34
C PRO A 44 2.99 -8.29 -0.99
N ASN A 45 2.19 -9.35 -1.10
CA ASN A 45 0.75 -9.37 -0.82
C ASN A 45 -0.15 -8.58 -1.80
N SER A 46 0.41 -7.86 -2.78
CA SER A 46 -0.37 -7.27 -3.87
C SER A 46 -0.99 -8.36 -4.75
N LYS A 47 -2.11 -8.04 -5.40
CA LYS A 47 -2.85 -8.96 -6.26
C LYS A 47 -2.62 -8.58 -7.72
N ALA A 48 -2.54 -9.58 -8.59
CA ALA A 48 -2.69 -9.39 -10.01
C ALA A 48 -4.19 -9.49 -10.30
N ASP A 49 -4.78 -8.40 -10.78
CA ASP A 49 -6.20 -8.34 -11.16
C ASP A 49 -6.50 -9.14 -12.44
#